data_AF-A0A1Q8L754-F1
#
_entry.id   AF-A0A1Q8L754-F1
#
_cell.length_a   1.000
_cell.length_b   1.000
_cell.length_c   1.000
_cell.angle_alpha   90.00
_cell.angle_beta   90.00
_cell.angle_gamma   90.00
#
_symmetry.space_group_name_H-M   'P 1'
#
loop_
_entity.id
_entity.type
_entity.pdbx_description
1 polymer ?
#
loop_
_entity_poly.entity_id
_entity_poly.type
_entity_poly.pdbx_seq_one_letter_code
_entity_poly.pdbx_strand_id
1 'polypeptide(L)'
;MVRDPEARLRDVADMVGITERAAQRIVADLVEAGYLERTRQGRGNRYRLHPDVPLRHPMDRDTAIGQLVTLLTGIDARSGDVA
;
A
#
# COMPACT_ATOMS: atom_id res chain seq x y z
N MET A 1 -1.23 10.17 11.60
CA MET A 1 0.14 9.88 12.08
C MET A 1 0.85 9.05 11.03
N VAL A 2 1.56 9.69 10.10
CA VAL A 2 2.51 9.04 9.18
C VAL A 2 3.58 8.33 10.01
N ARG A 3 3.43 7.01 10.21
CA ARG A 3 4.41 6.19 10.93
C ARG A 3 5.58 5.91 9.99
N ASP A 4 6.51 6.85 10.03
CA ASP A 4 7.88 6.78 9.52
C ASP A 4 7.99 6.59 7.98
N PRO A 5 8.18 7.68 7.20
CA PRO A 5 8.33 7.60 5.74
C PRO A 5 9.62 6.87 5.31
N GLU A 6 10.49 6.51 6.25
CA GLU A 6 11.69 5.68 6.02
C GLU A 6 11.58 4.26 6.58
N ALA A 7 10.39 3.83 7.06
CA ALA A 7 10.19 2.52 7.64
C ALA A 7 10.75 1.41 6.75
N ARG A 8 11.61 0.56 7.31
CA ARG A 8 12.06 -0.62 6.58
C ARG A 8 10.90 -1.59 6.50
N LEU A 9 10.91 -2.43 5.47
CA LEU A 9 9.84 -3.41 5.27
C LEU A 9 9.69 -4.39 6.44
N ARG A 10 10.78 -4.64 7.19
CA ARG A 10 10.75 -5.37 8.45
C ARG A 10 9.92 -4.65 9.53
N ASP A 11 10.05 -3.33 9.65
CA ASP A 11 9.37 -2.54 10.68
C ASP A 11 7.86 -2.49 10.36
N VAL A 12 7.51 -2.46 9.07
CA VAL A 12 6.12 -2.62 8.59
C VAL A 12 5.59 -4.02 8.89
N ALA A 13 6.40 -5.07 8.68
CA ALA A 13 6.01 -6.44 8.95
C ALA A 13 5.72 -6.66 10.44
N ASP A 14 6.58 -6.14 11.32
CA ASP A 14 6.42 -6.18 12.77
C ASP A 14 5.15 -5.44 13.21
N MET A 15 4.86 -4.27 12.62
CA MET A 15 3.67 -3.48 12.93
C MET A 15 2.36 -4.19 12.56
N VAL A 16 2.36 -4.92 11.43
CA VAL A 16 1.18 -5.65 10.93
C VAL A 16 1.09 -7.06 11.54
N GLY A 17 2.13 -7.54 12.23
CA GLY A 17 2.18 -8.86 12.84
C GLY A 17 2.38 -10.00 11.84
N ILE A 18 3.12 -9.74 10.76
CA ILE A 18 3.45 -10.74 9.72
C ILE A 18 4.96 -10.91 9.59
N THR A 19 5.40 -11.99 8.93
CA THR A 19 6.83 -12.18 8.67
C THR A 19 7.34 -11.19 7.61
N GLU A 20 8.62 -10.80 7.68
CA GLU A 20 9.22 -9.92 6.67
C GLU A 20 9.12 -10.50 5.25
N ARG A 21 9.26 -11.83 5.09
CA ARG A 21 9.08 -12.50 3.80
C ARG A 21 7.64 -12.40 3.29
N ALA A 22 6.64 -12.48 4.17
CA ALA A 22 5.25 -12.28 3.79
C ALA A 22 5.01 -10.82 3.35
N ALA A 23 5.53 -9.85 4.10
CA ALA A 23 5.45 -8.43 3.73
C ALA A 23 6.12 -8.16 2.37
N GLN A 24 7.29 -8.75 2.11
CA GLN A 24 7.98 -8.68 0.82
C GLN A 24 7.14 -9.23 -0.33
N ARG A 25 6.52 -10.39 -0.16
CA ARG A 25 5.64 -10.98 -1.19
C ARG A 25 4.43 -10.10 -1.46
N ILE A 26 3.72 -9.67 -0.41
CA ILE A 26 2.55 -8.80 -0.54
C ILE A 26 2.91 -7.51 -1.30
N VAL A 27 4.00 -6.85 -0.91
CA VAL A 27 4.45 -5.62 -1.58
C VAL A 27 4.82 -5.89 -3.04
N ALA A 28 5.52 -6.99 -3.33
CA ALA A 28 5.88 -7.35 -4.70
C ALA A 28 4.62 -7.58 -5.56
N ASP A 29 3.65 -8.33 -5.05
CA ASP A 29 2.39 -8.62 -5.73
C ASP A 29 1.59 -7.33 -6.00
N LEU A 30 1.55 -6.41 -5.03
CA LEU A 30 0.89 -5.11 -5.18
C LEU A 30 1.59 -4.19 -6.21
N VAL A 31 2.92 -4.25 -6.28
CA VAL A 31 3.71 -3.49 -7.27
C VAL A 31 3.52 -4.06 -8.68
N GLU A 32 3.61 -5.39 -8.82
CA GLU A 32 3.31 -6.08 -10.09
C GLU A 32 1.86 -5.83 -10.53
N ALA A 33 0.96 -5.66 -9.55
CA ALA A 33 -0.41 -5.30 -9.80
C ALA A 33 -0.66 -3.86 -10.22
N GLY A 34 0.34 -2.99 -10.12
CA GLY A 34 0.22 -1.56 -10.39
C GLY A 34 -0.50 -0.79 -9.27
N TYR A 35 -0.84 -1.44 -8.15
CA TYR A 35 -1.47 -0.76 -7.00
C TYR A 35 -0.47 0.07 -6.22
N LEU A 36 0.80 -0.35 -6.16
CA LEU A 36 1.86 0.36 -5.47
C LEU A 36 3.03 0.68 -6.40
N GLU A 37 3.58 1.88 -6.24
CA GLU A 37 4.91 2.23 -6.73
C GLU A 37 5.88 2.19 -5.54
N ARG A 38 7.01 1.50 -5.71
CA ARG A 38 8.10 1.47 -4.72
C ARG A 38 9.27 2.32 -5.20
N THR A 39 9.59 3.37 -4.47
CA THR A 39 10.78 4.20 -4.69
C THR A 39 11.76 4.03 -3.52
N ARG A 40 13.03 3.73 -3.83
CA ARG A 40 14.07 3.70 -2.80
C ARG A 40 14.41 5.13 -2.37
N GLN A 41 14.29 5.43 -1.08
CA GLN A 41 14.73 6.70 -0.49
C GLN A 41 15.82 6.41 0.54
N GLY A 42 17.08 6.55 0.11
CA GLY A 42 18.25 6.27 0.95
C GLY A 42 18.27 4.85 1.51
N ARG A 43 18.08 4.73 2.84
CA ARG A 43 18.06 3.46 3.58
C ARG A 43 16.67 2.84 3.72
N GLY A 44 15.62 3.57 3.34
CA GLY A 44 14.23 3.14 3.41
C GLY A 44 13.58 2.96 2.04
N ASN A 45 12.35 2.45 2.04
CA ASN A 45 11.50 2.41 0.87
C ASN A 45 10.31 3.34 1.09
N ARG A 46 9.98 4.15 0.09
CA ARG A 46 8.74 4.89 0.04
C ARG A 46 7.77 4.17 -0.90
N TYR A 47 6.54 4.02 -0.44
CA TYR A 47 5.47 3.41 -1.22
C TYR A 47 4.44 4.47 -1.58
N ARG A 48 4.03 4.52 -2.85
CA ARG A 48 2.94 5.36 -3.33
C ARG A 48 1.79 4.47 -3.79
N LEU A 49 0.60 4.71 -3.26
CA LEU A 49 -0.62 4.03 -3.69
C LEU A 49 -1.14 4.68 -4.98
N HIS A 50 -1.61 3.85 -5.91
CA HIS A 50 -2.37 4.27 -7.08
C HIS A 50 -3.86 3.96 -6.85
N PRO A 51 -4.62 4.90 -6.27
CA PRO A 51 -5.99 4.64 -5.81
C PRO A 51 -6.97 4.36 -6.95
N ASP A 52 -6.64 4.78 -8.17
CA ASP A 52 -7.52 4.70 -9.35
C ASP A 52 -7.43 3.35 -10.08
N VAL A 53 -6.50 2.47 -9.69
CA VAL A 53 -6.36 1.16 -10.33
C VAL A 53 -7.51 0.25 -9.89
N PRO A 54 -8.29 -0.32 -10.83
CA PRO A 54 -9.40 -1.20 -10.49
C PRO A 54 -8.91 -2.51 -9.88
N LEU A 55 -9.74 -3.11 -9.03
CA LEU A 55 -9.47 -4.43 -8.48
C LEU A 55 -9.44 -5.48 -9.62
N ARG A 56 -8.44 -6.37 -9.58
CA ARG A 56 -8.22 -7.43 -10.60
C ARG A 56 -9.37 -8.45 -10.68
N HIS A 57 -10.28 -8.44 -9.70
CA HIS A 57 -11.36 -9.42 -9.62
C HIS A 57 -12.50 -9.08 -10.59
N PRO A 58 -13.01 -10.04 -11.37
CA PRO A 58 -14.02 -9.79 -12.41
C PRO A 58 -15.33 -9.19 -11.90
N MET A 59 -15.64 -9.32 -10.61
CA MET A 59 -16.83 -8.73 -9.99
C MET A 59 -16.63 -7.27 -9.53
N ASP A 60 -15.38 -6.81 -9.45
CA ASP A 60 -15.01 -5.51 -8.85
C ASP A 60 -14.33 -4.58 -9.86
N ARG A 61 -14.52 -4.81 -11.16
CA ARG A 61 -13.91 -4.00 -12.24
C ARG A 61 -14.27 -2.51 -12.15
N ASP A 62 -15.40 -2.18 -11.54
CA ASP A 62 -15.87 -0.81 -11.36
C ASP A 62 -15.40 -0.20 -10.01
N THR A 63 -14.74 -0.98 -9.16
CA THR A 63 -14.26 -0.55 -7.84
C THR A 63 -12.75 -0.32 -7.87
N ALA A 64 -12.36 0.94 -7.73
CA ALA A 64 -10.97 1.32 -7.60
C ALA A 64 -10.41 0.93 -6.22
N ILE A 65 -9.15 0.49 -6.15
CA ILE A 65 -8.48 0.09 -4.89
C ILE A 65 -8.58 1.18 -3.81
N GLY A 66 -8.59 2.45 -4.21
CA GLY A 66 -8.75 3.58 -3.30
C GLY A 66 -10.05 3.54 -2.52
N GLN A 67 -11.16 3.07 -3.12
CA GLN A 67 -12.44 2.94 -2.42
C GLN A 67 -12.37 1.89 -1.31
N LEU A 68 -11.72 0.76 -1.57
CA LEU A 68 -11.51 -0.29 -0.57
C LEU A 68 -10.65 0.23 0.59
N VAL A 69 -9.56 0.93 0.29
CA VAL A 69 -8.69 1.52 1.32
C VAL A 69 -9.46 2.53 2.16
N THR A 70 -10.28 3.38 1.55
CA THR A 70 -11.14 4.32 2.28
C THR A 70 -12.13 3.62 3.20
N LEU A 71 -12.74 2.52 2.75
CA LEU A 71 -13.67 1.72 3.57
C LEU A 71 -12.98 1.07 4.78
N LEU A 72 -11.76 0.56 4.59
CA LEU A 72 -11.02 -0.13 5.66
C LEU A 72 -10.38 0.81 6.67
N THR A 73 -9.98 2.02 6.25
CA THR A 73 -9.21 2.95 7.08
C THR A 73 -9.99 4.17 7.54
N GLY A 74 -11.10 4.50 6.87
CA GLY A 74 -11.82 5.76 7.05
C GLY A 74 -11.08 6.99 6.50
N ILE A 75 -9.95 6.81 5.81
CA ILE A 75 -9.11 7.87 5.24
C ILE A 75 -9.34 7.89 3.72
N ASP A 76 -9.59 9.07 3.14
CA ASP A 76 -9.77 9.16 1.68
C ASP A 76 -8.45 8.92 0.96
N ALA A 77 -8.28 7.73 0.36
CA ALA A 77 -7.07 7.35 -0.36
C ALA A 77 -6.83 8.16 -1.66
N ARG A 78 -7.81 8.92 -2.14
CA ARG A 78 -7.70 9.79 -3.32
C ARG A 78 -7.34 11.23 -2.95
N SER A 79 -7.65 11.65 -1.73
CA SER A 79 -7.11 12.86 -1.15
C SER A 79 -5.71 12.50 -0.66
N GLY A 80 -4.66 13.21 -1.05
CA GLY A 80 -3.29 12.92 -0.59
C GLY A 80 -3.07 13.18 0.91
N ASP A 81 -4.08 13.03 1.74
CA ASP A 81 -4.13 13.37 3.15
C ASP A 81 -3.68 12.17 3.99
N VAL A 82 -2.39 11.86 3.89
CA VAL A 82 -1.70 11.08 4.90
C VAL A 82 -1.30 12.06 6.01
N ALA A 83 -2.24 12.41 6.88
CA ALA A 83 -1.99 13.14 8.12
C ALA A 83 -1.55 12.17 9.22
#